data_AF-A0A358AGW0-F1
#
_entry.id   AF-A0A358AGW0-F1
#
_cell.length_a   1.000
_cell.length_b   1.000
_cell.length_c   1.000
_cell.angle_alpha   90.00
_cell.angle_beta   90.00
_cell.angle_gamma   90.00
#
_symmetry.space_group_name_H-M   'P 1'
#
loop_
_entity.id
_entity.type
_entity.pdbx_description
1 polymer ?
#
loop_
_entity_poly.entity_id
_entity_poly.type
_entity_poly.pdbx_seq_one_letter_code
_entity_poly.pdbx_strand_id
1 'polypeptide(L)'
;MFKKAISLVVSVSLLLTQPVFAQGVAELNIGKYLSQMPAWHTDSFRPPRLRYISYDIKSNDFKLLLDQGDLEKSPGHQDTKSPEKSENALKVETQNLFNYFLIGLTLPNDKFWVNLRPDAPEQIIDPELEKTDMGRIMLAADLQLKKDTAGLTSPQNSEGREYWDKLYKKAGELFGT
;
A
#
# COMPACT_ATOMS: atom_id res chain seq x y z
N MET A 1 -10.26 -52.47 -27.64
CA MET A 1 -10.10 -51.18 -28.38
C MET A 1 -10.83 -50.03 -27.69
N PHE A 2 -12.00 -50.27 -27.08
CA PHE A 2 -12.82 -49.27 -26.36
C PHE A 2 -12.09 -48.46 -25.26
N LYS A 3 -11.26 -49.11 -24.43
CA LYS A 3 -10.51 -48.43 -23.36
C LYS A 3 -9.47 -47.42 -23.88
N LYS A 4 -8.89 -47.67 -25.07
CA LYS A 4 -7.94 -46.75 -25.72
C LYS A 4 -8.65 -45.53 -26.30
N ALA A 5 -9.87 -45.71 -26.82
CA ALA A 5 -10.70 -44.62 -27.29
C ALA A 5 -11.14 -43.69 -26.15
N ILE A 6 -11.56 -44.25 -25.00
CA ILE A 6 -11.92 -43.47 -23.81
C ILE A 6 -10.71 -42.67 -23.30
N SER A 7 -9.53 -43.29 -23.22
CA SER A 7 -8.31 -42.59 -22.79
C SER A 7 -7.95 -41.44 -23.72
N LEU A 8 -8.11 -41.62 -25.04
CA LEU A 8 -7.83 -40.57 -26.02
C LEU A 8 -8.83 -39.41 -25.90
N VAL A 9 -10.12 -39.71 -25.70
CA VAL A 9 -11.15 -38.70 -25.51
C VAL A 9 -10.89 -37.90 -24.22
N VAL A 10 -10.57 -38.56 -23.10
CA VAL A 10 -10.27 -37.90 -21.83
C VAL A 10 -9.01 -37.03 -21.93
N SER A 11 -7.94 -37.51 -22.58
CA SER A 11 -6.72 -36.71 -22.78
C SER A 11 -6.95 -35.50 -23.68
N VAL A 12 -7.76 -35.63 -24.74
CA VAL A 12 -8.11 -34.50 -25.63
C VAL A 12 -9.02 -33.50 -24.91
N SER A 13 -9.98 -33.97 -24.11
CA SER A 13 -10.81 -33.10 -23.27
C SER A 13 -9.99 -32.32 -22.24
N LEU A 14 -9.00 -32.95 -21.60
CA LEU A 14 -8.10 -32.27 -20.64
C LEU A 14 -7.23 -31.22 -21.31
N LEU A 15 -6.72 -31.48 -22.52
CA LEU A 15 -5.92 -30.53 -23.29
C LEU A 15 -6.73 -29.34 -23.82
N LEU A 16 -8.04 -29.51 -24.07
CA LEU A 16 -8.94 -28.44 -24.53
C LEU A 16 -9.50 -27.57 -23.38
N THR A 17 -9.37 -27.99 -22.12
CA THR A 17 -9.92 -27.27 -20.96
C THR A 17 -9.03 -26.15 -20.38
N GLN A 18 -7.86 -25.86 -20.95
CA GLN A 18 -7.02 -24.72 -20.55
C GLN A 18 -6.57 -23.97 -21.81
N PRO A 19 -7.10 -22.75 -22.13
CA PRO A 19 -6.99 -21.55 -21.29
C PRO A 19 -8.18 -20.56 -21.46
N VAL A 20 -9.43 -20.96 -21.20
CA VAL A 20 -10.56 -20.00 -21.33
C VAL A 20 -10.79 -19.17 -20.05
N PHE A 21 -10.29 -19.62 -18.91
CA PHE A 21 -10.49 -18.92 -17.63
C PHE A 21 -9.40 -17.87 -17.29
N ALA A 22 -8.35 -17.74 -18.10
CA ALA A 22 -7.27 -16.79 -17.80
C ALA A 22 -7.56 -15.34 -18.26
N GLN A 23 -8.57 -15.12 -19.11
CA GLN A 23 -8.87 -13.80 -19.69
C GLN A 23 -10.17 -13.16 -19.19
N GLY A 24 -10.82 -13.76 -18.17
CA GLY A 24 -12.10 -13.30 -17.64
C GLY A 24 -12.03 -12.43 -16.38
N VAL A 25 -10.84 -12.26 -15.80
CA VAL A 25 -10.67 -11.26 -14.74
C VAL A 25 -10.50 -9.93 -15.44
N ALA A 26 -11.44 -9.01 -15.25
CA ALA A 26 -11.28 -7.63 -15.66
C ALA A 26 -9.98 -7.11 -15.03
N GLU A 27 -8.88 -7.17 -15.77
CA GLU A 27 -7.67 -6.44 -15.42
C GLU A 27 -8.10 -4.99 -15.40
N LEU A 28 -8.19 -4.42 -14.20
CA LEU A 28 -8.30 -3.00 -14.01
C LEU A 28 -7.07 -2.41 -14.72
N ASN A 29 -7.27 -1.86 -15.92
CA ASN A 29 -6.20 -1.23 -16.67
C ASN A 29 -5.93 0.14 -16.04
N ILE A 30 -5.30 0.09 -14.86
CA ILE A 30 -4.99 1.26 -14.02
C ILE A 30 -4.13 2.23 -14.84
N GLY A 31 -3.23 1.73 -15.68
CA GLY A 31 -2.38 2.55 -16.55
C GLY A 31 -3.18 3.45 -17.50
N LYS A 32 -4.23 2.91 -18.14
CA LYS A 32 -5.11 3.70 -19.01
C LYS A 32 -5.88 4.76 -18.22
N TYR A 33 -6.37 4.43 -17.03
CA TYR A 33 -7.08 5.38 -16.16
C TYR A 33 -6.15 6.50 -15.66
N LEU A 34 -4.93 6.15 -15.22
CA LEU A 34 -3.92 7.10 -14.76
C LEU A 34 -3.48 8.07 -15.89
N SER A 35 -3.35 7.56 -17.11
CA SER A 35 -2.98 8.37 -18.29
C SER A 35 -4.04 9.37 -18.74
N GLN A 36 -5.30 9.16 -18.33
CA GLN A 36 -6.44 10.01 -18.66
C GLN A 36 -6.76 11.02 -17.55
N MET A 37 -6.12 10.93 -16.39
CA MET A 37 -6.27 11.94 -15.35
C MET A 37 -5.56 13.23 -15.80
N PRO A 38 -6.19 14.41 -15.61
CA PRO A 38 -5.48 15.67 -15.75
C PRO A 38 -4.25 15.64 -14.85
N ALA A 39 -3.14 16.26 -15.26
CA ALA A 39 -1.91 16.30 -14.48
C ALA A 39 -2.22 16.83 -13.06
N TRP A 40 -2.46 15.91 -12.14
CA TRP A 40 -2.48 16.21 -10.72
C TRP A 40 -1.11 16.78 -10.44
N HIS A 41 -1.06 17.92 -9.75
CA HIS A 41 0.19 18.46 -9.27
C HIS A 41 0.78 17.35 -8.41
N THR A 42 1.73 16.60 -8.97
CA THR A 42 2.40 15.52 -8.27
C THR A 42 2.98 16.17 -7.05
N ASP A 43 2.53 15.72 -5.88
CA ASP A 43 2.89 16.31 -4.60
C ASP A 43 4.40 16.57 -4.60
N SER A 44 4.79 17.85 -4.51
CA SER A 44 6.18 18.29 -4.73
C SER A 44 7.06 17.97 -3.52
N PHE A 45 6.75 16.91 -2.80
CA PHE A 45 7.48 16.46 -1.62
C PHE A 45 8.40 15.31 -2.00
N ARG A 46 9.72 15.57 -1.94
CA ARG A 46 10.74 14.53 -2.05
C ARG A 46 11.13 14.07 -0.66
N PRO A 47 10.74 12.87 -0.19
CA PRO A 47 11.17 12.40 1.12
C PRO A 47 12.70 12.21 1.17
N PRO A 48 13.30 12.25 2.36
CA PRO A 48 14.69 11.80 2.55
C PRO A 48 14.88 10.39 2.02
N ARG A 49 16.01 10.14 1.36
CA ARG A 49 16.31 8.82 0.79
C ARG A 49 17.64 8.31 1.28
N LEU A 50 17.67 7.08 1.75
CA LEU A 50 18.91 6.36 2.01
C LEU A 50 19.67 6.16 0.69
N ARG A 51 20.92 6.62 0.65
CA ARG A 51 21.84 6.47 -0.50
C ARG A 51 22.90 5.43 -0.22
N TYR A 52 23.31 5.29 1.04
CA TYR A 52 24.33 4.35 1.46
C TYR A 52 24.08 3.88 2.88
N ILE A 53 24.34 2.59 3.11
CA ILE A 53 24.37 1.95 4.42
C ILE A 53 25.59 1.04 4.49
N SER A 54 26.30 1.08 5.61
CA SER A 54 27.31 0.08 5.96
C SER A 54 27.23 -0.24 7.44
N TYR A 55 27.67 -1.44 7.79
CA TYR A 55 27.70 -1.94 9.15
C TYR A 55 29.13 -2.37 9.47
N ASP A 56 29.70 -1.79 10.54
CA ASP A 56 30.98 -2.22 11.08
C ASP A 56 30.75 -3.16 12.26
N ILE A 57 31.08 -4.44 12.08
CA ILE A 57 30.90 -5.49 13.07
C ILE A 57 31.77 -5.24 14.31
N LYS A 58 32.93 -4.60 14.17
CA LYS A 58 33.88 -4.42 15.29
C LYS A 58 33.42 -3.32 16.23
N SER A 59 32.91 -2.22 15.70
CA SER A 59 32.38 -1.12 16.52
C SER A 59 30.88 -1.22 16.77
N ASN A 60 30.19 -2.16 16.10
CA ASN A 60 28.74 -2.29 16.10
C ASN A 60 28.02 -1.02 15.64
N ASP A 61 28.60 -0.32 14.66
CA ASP A 61 28.08 0.97 14.16
C ASP A 61 27.53 0.86 12.74
N PHE A 62 26.45 1.60 12.49
CA PHE A 62 25.94 1.84 11.16
C PHE A 62 26.41 3.19 10.64
N LYS A 63 26.95 3.22 9.42
CA LYS A 63 27.22 4.47 8.69
C LYS A 63 26.18 4.62 7.60
N LEU A 64 25.44 5.73 7.66
CA LEU A 64 24.33 6.05 6.78
C LEU A 64 24.67 7.31 5.98
N LEU A 65 24.33 7.32 4.69
CA LEU A 65 24.30 8.54 3.88
C LEU A 65 22.88 8.72 3.37
N LEU A 66 22.27 9.87 3.66
CA LEU A 66 20.92 10.21 3.22
C LEU A 66 20.94 11.43 2.31
N ASP A 67 20.07 11.43 1.32
CA ASP A 67 19.66 12.60 0.55
C ASP A 67 18.60 13.35 1.36
N GLN A 68 18.79 14.65 1.59
CA GLN A 68 17.96 15.47 2.48
C GLN A 68 16.52 15.65 1.97
N GLY A 69 16.30 15.59 0.66
CA GLY A 69 14.97 15.80 0.08
C GLY A 69 14.38 17.18 0.43
N ASP A 70 13.05 17.27 0.54
CA ASP A 70 12.28 18.46 0.88
C ASP A 70 11.91 18.50 2.38
N LEU A 71 12.83 18.19 3.28
CA LEU A 71 12.54 18.14 4.73
C LEU A 71 11.96 19.44 5.31
N GLU A 72 12.33 20.59 4.76
CA GLU A 72 11.81 21.90 5.17
C GLU A 72 10.32 22.09 4.85
N LYS A 73 9.77 21.28 3.94
CA LYS A 73 8.36 21.29 3.53
C LYS A 73 7.55 20.15 4.17
N SER A 74 8.17 19.33 5.02
CA SER A 74 7.48 18.21 5.66
C SER A 74 6.33 18.73 6.53
N PRO A 75 5.10 18.19 6.42
CA PRO A 75 3.92 18.68 7.14
C PRO A 75 4.07 18.75 8.67
N GLY A 76 5.04 18.02 9.25
CA GLY A 76 5.35 18.03 10.68
C GLY A 76 6.47 19.00 11.12
N HIS A 77 7.17 19.65 10.19
CA HIS A 77 8.36 20.49 10.48
C HIS A 77 8.29 21.86 9.80
N GLN A 78 7.17 22.56 9.96
CA GLN A 78 6.87 23.82 9.25
C GLN A 78 7.72 25.04 9.66
N ASP A 79 8.66 24.90 10.60
CA ASP A 79 9.50 26.00 11.09
C ASP A 79 11.00 25.63 11.11
N THR A 80 11.63 25.47 9.95
CA THR A 80 13.08 25.21 9.83
C THR A 80 13.81 26.33 9.08
N LYS A 81 13.59 27.59 9.47
CA LYS A 81 14.29 28.75 8.85
C LYS A 81 15.77 28.93 9.29
N SER A 82 16.32 28.04 10.13
CA SER A 82 17.71 28.09 10.61
C SER A 82 18.49 26.83 10.18
N PRO A 83 19.71 26.96 9.63
CA PRO A 83 20.54 25.83 9.18
C PRO A 83 20.78 24.77 10.25
N GLU A 84 21.05 25.18 11.49
CA GLU A 84 21.29 24.26 12.63
C GLU A 84 20.03 23.49 13.02
N LYS A 85 18.84 24.08 12.81
CA LYS A 85 17.56 23.42 13.08
C LYS A 85 17.23 22.40 11.98
N SER A 86 17.64 22.67 10.74
CA SER A 86 17.49 21.76 9.59
C SER A 86 18.37 20.51 9.73
N GLU A 87 19.62 20.65 10.19
CA GLU A 87 20.52 19.52 10.44
C GLU A 87 20.01 18.62 11.59
N ASN A 88 19.56 19.22 12.69
CA ASN A 88 18.97 18.46 13.79
C ASN A 88 17.68 17.74 13.38
N ALA A 89 16.83 18.37 12.57
CA ALA A 89 15.63 17.73 12.02
C ALA A 89 15.98 16.55 11.12
N LEU A 90 16.96 16.71 10.21
CA LEU A 90 17.44 15.62 9.36
C LEU A 90 17.99 14.45 10.19
N LYS A 91 18.72 14.72 11.28
CA LYS A 91 19.24 13.68 12.17
C LYS A 91 18.11 12.92 12.88
N VAL A 92 17.10 13.62 13.40
CA VAL A 92 15.92 13.00 14.03
C VAL A 92 15.15 12.15 13.02
N GLU A 93 14.89 12.68 11.81
CA GLU A 93 14.21 11.93 10.76
C GLU A 93 15.03 10.72 10.29
N THR A 94 16.36 10.86 10.20
CA THR A 94 17.25 9.74 9.93
C THR A 94 17.13 8.64 10.98
N GLN A 95 17.11 9.02 12.27
CA GLN A 95 16.95 8.07 13.36
C GLN A 95 15.58 7.36 13.28
N ASN A 96 14.51 8.08 12.98
CA ASN A 96 13.17 7.51 12.83
C ASN A 96 13.13 6.50 11.67
N LEU A 97 13.63 6.89 10.49
CA LEU A 97 13.70 6.01 9.32
C LEU A 97 14.55 4.77 9.60
N PHE A 98 15.66 4.93 10.31
CA PHE A 98 16.51 3.81 10.68
C PHE A 98 15.84 2.88 11.70
N ASN A 99 15.10 3.42 12.68
CA ASN A 99 14.27 2.63 13.59
C ASN A 99 13.21 1.82 12.82
N TYR A 100 12.54 2.42 11.84
CA TYR A 100 11.58 1.72 10.98
C TYR A 100 12.23 0.60 10.17
N PHE A 101 13.43 0.86 9.63
CA PHE A 101 14.22 -0.17 8.95
C PHE A 101 14.56 -1.35 9.88
N LEU A 102 15.01 -1.07 11.11
CA LEU A 102 15.31 -2.12 12.09
C LEU A 102 14.06 -2.91 12.52
N ILE A 103 12.92 -2.25 12.67
CA ILE A 103 11.62 -2.93 12.90
C ILE A 103 11.34 -3.90 11.75
N GLY A 104 11.53 -3.46 10.51
CA GLY A 104 11.40 -4.30 9.30
C GLY A 104 12.32 -5.52 9.28
N LEU A 105 13.53 -5.42 9.87
CA LEU A 105 14.44 -6.55 10.00
C LEU A 105 14.12 -7.45 11.20
N THR A 106 13.46 -6.91 12.22
CA THR A 106 13.20 -7.61 13.49
C THR A 106 11.92 -8.44 13.43
N LEU A 107 10.87 -7.91 12.80
CA LEU A 107 9.57 -8.59 12.73
C LEU A 107 9.45 -9.46 11.48
N PRO A 108 8.87 -10.66 11.57
CA PRO A 108 8.49 -11.46 10.41
C PRO A 108 7.50 -10.74 9.48
N ASN A 109 7.53 -11.06 8.19
CA ASN A 109 6.70 -10.40 7.18
C ASN A 109 5.18 -10.51 7.42
N ASP A 110 4.72 -11.59 8.06
CA ASP A 110 3.32 -11.83 8.37
C ASP A 110 2.79 -10.99 9.55
N LYS A 111 3.64 -10.18 10.18
CA LYS A 111 3.27 -9.26 11.28
C LYS A 111 2.79 -7.90 10.80
N PHE A 112 3.07 -7.54 9.55
CA PHE A 112 2.77 -6.21 9.01
C PHE A 112 1.34 -6.10 8.47
N TRP A 113 0.36 -6.16 9.38
CA TRP A 113 -1.05 -5.94 9.05
C TRP A 113 -1.77 -5.15 10.12
N VAL A 114 -2.82 -4.44 9.69
CA VAL A 114 -3.79 -3.74 10.53
C VAL A 114 -5.18 -3.94 9.97
N ASN A 115 -6.20 -3.83 10.81
CA ASN A 115 -7.58 -4.06 10.43
C ASN A 115 -8.54 -3.24 11.30
N LEU A 116 -9.14 -2.19 10.73
CA LEU A 116 -10.16 -1.38 11.40
C LEU A 116 -11.60 -1.78 11.01
N ARG A 117 -11.85 -3.09 10.85
CA ARG A 117 -13.21 -3.60 10.63
C ARG A 117 -14.04 -3.55 11.93
N PRO A 118 -15.25 -2.97 11.91
CA PRO A 118 -16.09 -2.87 13.11
C PRO A 118 -16.52 -4.21 13.72
N ASP A 119 -16.60 -5.27 12.92
CA ASP A 119 -17.03 -6.61 13.32
C ASP A 119 -15.88 -7.51 13.83
N ALA A 120 -14.64 -7.01 13.84
CA ALA A 120 -13.46 -7.74 14.29
C ALA A 120 -12.60 -6.93 15.29
N PRO A 121 -13.16 -6.50 16.44
CA PRO A 121 -12.45 -5.64 17.40
C PRO A 121 -11.24 -6.33 18.07
N GLU A 122 -11.20 -7.65 18.10
CA GLU A 122 -10.10 -8.43 18.67
C GLU A 122 -8.93 -8.65 17.68
N GLN A 123 -9.07 -8.20 16.43
CA GLN A 123 -8.08 -8.38 15.37
C GLN A 123 -7.77 -7.03 14.73
N ILE A 124 -7.28 -6.07 15.52
CA ILE A 124 -6.95 -4.72 15.06
C ILE A 124 -5.55 -4.66 14.46
N ILE A 125 -4.58 -5.31 15.10
CA ILE A 125 -3.16 -5.25 14.75
C ILE A 125 -2.46 -6.48 15.36
N ASP A 126 -1.33 -6.89 14.77
CA ASP A 126 -0.48 -7.91 15.41
C ASP A 126 0.14 -7.39 16.74
N PRO A 127 0.15 -8.18 17.83
CA PRO A 127 0.66 -7.74 19.13
C PRO A 127 2.14 -7.35 19.17
N GLU A 128 2.97 -7.86 18.25
CA GLU A 128 4.38 -7.46 18.15
C GLU A 128 4.53 -6.13 17.41
N LEU A 129 3.74 -5.94 16.35
CA LEU A 129 3.70 -4.70 15.60
C LEU A 129 3.11 -3.55 16.44
N GLU A 130 2.10 -3.82 17.28
CA GLU A 130 1.45 -2.85 18.18
C GLU A 130 2.45 -2.12 19.10
N LYS A 131 3.51 -2.82 19.51
CA LYS A 131 4.55 -2.29 20.41
C LYS A 131 5.53 -1.34 19.70
N THR A 132 5.36 -1.10 18.41
CA THR A 132 6.25 -0.30 17.58
C THR A 132 5.59 0.99 17.12
N ASP A 133 6.41 2.01 16.81
CA ASP A 133 5.93 3.23 16.16
C ASP A 133 5.28 2.95 14.80
N MET A 134 5.75 1.90 14.10
CA MET A 134 5.24 1.50 12.80
C MET A 134 3.78 1.01 12.89
N GLY A 135 3.43 0.27 13.94
CA GLY A 135 2.04 -0.16 14.16
C GLY A 135 1.06 0.99 14.30
N ARG A 136 1.43 2.02 15.07
CA ARG A 136 0.64 3.25 15.19
C ARG A 136 0.48 3.96 13.84
N ILE A 137 1.56 4.07 13.07
CA ILE A 137 1.55 4.72 11.75
C ILE A 137 0.64 3.95 10.78
N MET A 138 0.74 2.62 10.75
CA MET A 138 -0.11 1.78 9.90
C MET A 138 -1.59 1.93 10.26
N LEU A 139 -1.94 1.97 11.55
CA LEU A 139 -3.31 2.22 11.99
C LEU A 139 -3.81 3.61 11.58
N ALA A 140 -2.98 4.64 11.72
CA ALA A 140 -3.33 5.99 11.30
C ALA A 140 -3.53 6.09 9.78
N ALA A 141 -2.67 5.43 9.00
CA ALA A 141 -2.78 5.38 7.55
C ALA A 141 -4.04 4.63 7.10
N ASP A 142 -4.34 3.49 7.71
CA ASP A 142 -5.57 2.73 7.42
C ASP A 142 -6.84 3.51 7.78
N LEU A 143 -6.83 4.23 8.91
CA LEU A 143 -7.93 5.12 9.31
C LEU A 143 -8.12 6.26 8.29
N GLN A 144 -7.02 6.89 7.87
CA GLN A 144 -7.07 7.98 6.91
C GLN A 144 -7.61 7.50 5.55
N LEU A 145 -7.09 6.36 5.05
CA LEU A 145 -7.57 5.73 3.83
C LEU A 145 -9.09 5.44 3.90
N LYS A 146 -9.57 4.91 5.02
CA LYS A 146 -11.01 4.65 5.22
C LYS A 146 -11.84 5.93 5.23
N LYS A 147 -11.38 6.99 5.90
CA LYS A 147 -12.05 8.29 5.90
C LYS A 147 -12.12 8.90 4.51
N ASP A 148 -11.02 8.89 3.78
CA ASP A 148 -10.94 9.44 2.43
C ASP A 148 -11.84 8.66 1.48
N THR A 149 -11.78 7.32 1.54
CA THR A 149 -12.67 6.45 0.75
C THR A 149 -14.13 6.74 1.07
N ALA A 150 -14.51 6.78 2.34
CA ALA A 150 -15.89 7.07 2.75
C ALA A 150 -16.35 8.46 2.30
N GLY A 151 -15.48 9.47 2.35
CA GLY A 151 -15.75 10.81 1.84
C GLY A 151 -15.98 10.82 0.33
N LEU A 152 -15.09 10.19 -0.43
CA LEU A 152 -15.14 10.14 -1.89
C LEU A 152 -16.31 9.30 -2.43
N THR A 153 -16.71 8.25 -1.71
CA THR A 153 -17.81 7.36 -2.13
C THR A 153 -19.12 7.64 -1.39
N SER A 154 -19.27 8.75 -0.67
CA SER A 154 -20.50 9.02 0.08
C SER A 154 -21.68 9.36 -0.85
N PRO A 155 -22.83 8.65 -0.78
CA PRO A 155 -24.04 9.00 -1.56
C PRO A 155 -24.60 10.40 -1.24
N GLN A 156 -24.09 11.06 -0.20
CA GLN A 156 -24.50 12.42 0.15
C GLN A 156 -23.91 13.46 -0.81
N ASN A 157 -22.78 13.20 -1.46
CA ASN A 157 -22.21 14.06 -2.49
C ASN A 157 -22.49 13.54 -3.91
N SER A 158 -22.30 14.40 -4.91
CA SER A 158 -22.59 14.10 -6.33
C SER A 158 -21.75 12.95 -6.87
N GLU A 159 -20.46 12.99 -6.57
CA GLU A 159 -19.44 12.05 -7.02
C GLU A 159 -19.71 10.64 -6.48
N GLY A 160 -20.05 10.55 -5.19
CA GLY A 160 -20.40 9.30 -4.54
C GLY A 160 -21.73 8.73 -5.06
N ARG A 161 -22.76 9.55 -5.33
CA ARG A 161 -23.99 9.06 -5.99
C ARG A 161 -23.68 8.43 -7.33
N GLU A 162 -22.91 9.13 -8.18
CA GLU A 162 -22.53 8.61 -9.49
C GLU A 162 -21.72 7.31 -9.37
N TYR A 163 -20.83 7.21 -8.39
CA TYR A 163 -20.09 5.98 -8.08
C TYR A 163 -21.03 4.81 -7.79
N TRP A 164 -21.99 4.97 -6.86
CA TRP A 164 -22.93 3.91 -6.49
C TRP A 164 -23.90 3.56 -7.61
N ASP A 165 -24.39 4.54 -8.37
CA ASP A 165 -25.27 4.31 -9.53
C ASP A 165 -24.59 3.43 -10.57
N LYS A 166 -23.31 3.74 -10.89
CA LYS A 166 -22.50 2.92 -11.81
C LYS A 166 -22.25 1.53 -11.25
N LEU A 167 -21.92 1.42 -9.97
CA LEU A 167 -21.64 0.15 -9.31
C LEU A 167 -22.85 -0.77 -9.34
N TYR A 168 -24.03 -0.29 -8.93
CA TYR A 168 -25.26 -1.08 -8.90
C TYR A 168 -25.75 -1.43 -10.29
N LYS A 169 -25.67 -0.49 -11.25
CA LYS A 169 -25.96 -0.80 -12.66
C LYS A 169 -25.08 -1.95 -13.15
N LYS A 170 -23.77 -1.91 -12.83
CA LYS A 170 -22.85 -2.96 -13.26
C LYS A 170 -23.13 -4.30 -12.57
N ALA A 171 -23.50 -4.28 -11.29
CA ALA A 171 -23.90 -5.47 -10.56
C ALA A 171 -25.15 -6.11 -11.19
N GLY A 172 -26.16 -5.33 -11.56
CA GLY A 172 -27.35 -5.83 -12.26
C GLY A 172 -27.04 -6.43 -13.63
N GLU A 173 -26.14 -5.82 -14.41
CA GLU A 173 -25.67 -6.38 -15.69
C GLU A 173 -24.98 -7.74 -15.55
N LEU A 174 -24.20 -7.92 -14.47
CA LEU A 174 -23.39 -9.13 -14.27
C LEU A 174 -24.15 -10.26 -13.56
N PHE A 175 -25.02 -9.92 -12.60
CA PHE A 175 -25.62 -10.86 -11.67
C PHE A 175 -27.14 -10.95 -11.76
N GLY A 176 -27.79 -10.10 -12.57
CA GLY A 176 -29.23 -10.18 -12.84
C GLY A 176 -30.12 -9.80 -11.65
N THR A 177 -29.60 -9.06 -10.69
CA THR A 177 -30.34 -8.50 -9.55
C THR A 177 -30.69 -7.04 -9.78
#